data_AF-A0A6A3IQ60-F1
#
_entry.id   AF-A0A6A3IQ60-F1
#
_cell.length_a   1.000
_cell.length_b   1.000
_cell.length_c   1.000
_cell.angle_alpha   90.00
_cell.angle_beta   90.00
_cell.angle_gamma   90.00
#
_symmetry.space_group_name_H-M   'P 1'
#
loop_
_entity.id
_entity.type
_entity.pdbx_description
1 polymer ?
#
loop_
_entity_poly.entity_id
_entity_poly.type
_entity_poly.pdbx_seq_one_letter_code
_entity_poly.pdbx_strand_id
1 'polypeptide(L)'
;MELSRLLDADAHHELLLNRGIDQGYVDGGAAVIVKTKAAKRRRRRKQVHNCLVQKSLWETRRLVAREQFHVRSLQSVDHFFQLFGHGYPAELSASEEKFLSVLVDEDISVGDGVRGRAEFYEQWRRYKQAFSVRRLSNFSARVITSDDRGCLIECYGEFEGRVTAVALETVFPSALKDEALVERLLHRRFVCPTRTLISFDSSGCLVQYDAESNVFEAVSELLDFNPDQVAKLMTDAMISEGSLLPPVDDCESETGGSAEQERAADDFSSPVTSSRSSINYILS
;
A
#
# COMPACT_ATOMS: atom_id res chain seq x y z
N MET A 1 -14.95 10.22 38.91
CA MET A 1 -15.66 10.90 40.01
C MET A 1 -15.06 10.61 41.40
N GLU A 2 -14.09 9.68 41.53
CA GLU A 2 -13.44 9.38 42.83
C GLU A 2 -12.19 10.23 43.15
N LEU A 3 -11.50 10.78 42.16
CA LEU A 3 -10.27 11.57 42.37
C LEU A 3 -10.53 12.93 43.04
N SER A 4 -11.72 13.53 42.86
CA SER A 4 -12.10 14.79 43.51
C SER A 4 -12.34 14.60 45.02
N ARG A 5 -12.90 13.46 45.41
CA ARG A 5 -13.22 13.17 46.82
C ARG A 5 -11.97 12.83 47.65
N LEU A 6 -10.94 12.28 47.01
CA LEU A 6 -9.63 12.02 47.62
C LEU A 6 -8.79 13.28 47.82
N LEU A 7 -9.00 14.32 47.01
CA LEU A 7 -8.32 15.62 47.16
C LEU A 7 -8.96 16.47 48.28
N ASP A 8 -10.29 16.42 48.44
CA ASP A 8 -10.98 17.15 49.52
C ASP A 8 -10.78 16.52 50.90
N ALA A 9 -10.65 15.19 50.98
CA ALA A 9 -10.40 14.49 52.25
C ALA A 9 -9.00 14.81 52.83
N ASP A 10 -7.99 15.03 51.98
CA ASP A 10 -6.61 15.35 52.41
C ASP A 10 -6.49 16.83 52.87
N ALA A 11 -7.29 17.73 52.29
CA ALA A 11 -7.37 19.14 52.70
C ALA A 11 -7.97 19.32 54.12
N HIS A 12 -8.95 18.48 54.48
CA HIS A 12 -9.52 18.46 55.83
C HIS A 12 -8.55 17.87 56.88
N HIS A 13 -7.64 16.97 56.48
CA HIS A 13 -6.65 16.41 57.39
C HIS A 13 -5.47 17.37 57.65
N GLU A 14 -5.06 18.18 56.66
CA GLU A 14 -4.05 19.25 56.86
C GLU A 14 -4.56 20.38 57.78
N LEU A 15 -5.87 20.66 57.81
CA LEU A 15 -6.46 21.67 58.71
C LEU A 15 -6.53 21.20 60.18
N LEU A 16 -6.68 19.89 60.42
CA LEU A 16 -6.72 19.35 61.78
C LEU A 16 -5.33 19.19 62.41
N LEU A 17 -4.27 19.03 61.60
CA LEU A 17 -2.89 18.99 62.08
C LEU A 17 -2.36 20.38 62.52
N ASN A 18 -2.95 21.47 62.02
CA ASN A 18 -2.55 22.84 62.38
C ASN A 18 -3.25 23.40 63.64
N ARG A 19 -4.26 22.72 64.19
CA ARG A 19 -4.99 23.16 65.41
C ARG A 19 -4.51 22.51 66.71
N GLY A 20 -3.54 21.59 66.67
CA GLY A 20 -3.03 20.88 67.83
C GLY A 20 -1.64 21.32 68.33
N ILE A 21 -1.11 22.46 67.86
CA ILE A 21 0.22 22.96 68.26
C ILE A 21 0.02 24.07 69.29
N ASP A 22 -0.49 23.71 70.47
CA ASP A 22 -0.49 24.62 71.61
C ASP A 22 -0.34 23.85 72.93
N GLN A 23 0.55 22.85 72.97
CA GLN A 23 1.17 22.40 74.22
C GLN A 23 2.32 21.43 73.96
N GLY A 24 3.50 21.74 74.54
CA GLY A 24 4.57 20.76 74.72
C GLY A 24 5.81 21.00 73.87
N TYR A 25 6.82 21.57 74.52
CA TYR A 25 8.21 21.67 74.07
C TYR A 25 8.81 20.26 73.93
N VAL A 26 8.71 19.63 72.74
CA VAL A 26 9.52 18.45 72.38
C VAL A 26 9.81 18.45 70.88
N ASP A 27 11.10 18.38 70.54
CA ASP A 27 11.69 17.89 69.29
C ASP A 27 11.63 18.74 68.00
N GLY A 28 12.46 19.79 67.99
CA GLY A 28 12.79 20.55 66.77
C GLY A 28 13.50 19.72 65.68
N GLY A 29 14.10 18.57 66.02
CA GLY A 29 14.72 17.66 65.06
C GLY A 29 13.67 16.86 64.27
N ALA A 30 12.68 16.29 64.96
CA ALA A 30 11.59 15.56 64.32
C ALA A 30 10.73 16.44 63.39
N ALA A 31 10.42 17.68 63.80
CA ALA A 31 9.63 18.61 62.99
C ALA A 31 10.33 19.01 61.67
N VAL A 32 11.66 19.18 61.68
CA VAL A 32 12.46 19.46 60.48
C VAL A 32 12.56 18.24 59.58
N ILE A 33 12.71 17.04 60.15
CA ILE A 33 12.73 15.78 59.40
C ILE A 33 11.37 15.50 58.72
N VAL A 34 10.26 15.81 59.38
CA VAL A 34 8.91 15.66 58.82
C VAL A 34 8.68 16.65 57.66
N LYS A 35 9.06 17.93 57.82
CA LYS A 35 8.96 18.95 56.76
C LYS A 35 9.81 18.61 55.53
N THR A 36 11.05 18.16 55.73
CA THR A 36 11.95 17.76 54.63
C THR A 36 11.48 16.49 53.92
N LYS A 37 10.95 15.50 54.65
CA LYS A 37 10.30 14.32 54.05
C LYS A 37 9.06 14.69 53.25
N ALA A 38 8.21 15.59 53.75
CA ALA A 38 7.02 16.08 53.06
C ALA A 38 7.38 16.83 51.77
N ALA A 39 8.38 17.72 51.81
CA ALA A 39 8.90 18.42 50.64
C ALA A 39 9.46 17.44 49.58
N LYS A 40 10.22 16.43 50.02
CA LYS A 40 10.72 15.36 49.13
C LYS A 40 9.60 14.52 48.52
N ARG A 41 8.50 14.28 49.26
CA ARG A 41 7.31 13.57 48.76
C ARG A 41 6.53 14.41 47.76
N ARG A 42 6.34 15.71 48.01
CA ARG A 42 5.73 16.66 47.07
C ARG A 42 6.55 16.78 45.78
N ARG A 43 7.89 16.87 45.88
CA ARG A 43 8.80 16.87 44.71
C ARG A 43 8.68 15.59 43.88
N ARG A 44 8.69 14.41 44.52
CA ARG A 44 8.49 13.14 43.82
C ARG A 44 7.12 13.03 43.15
N ARG A 45 6.05 13.46 43.82
CA ARG A 45 4.71 13.51 43.22
C ARG A 45 4.67 14.41 41.98
N LYS A 46 5.29 15.59 42.04
CA LYS A 46 5.41 16.50 40.88
C LYS A 46 6.22 15.89 39.74
N GLN A 47 7.32 15.19 40.05
CA GLN A 47 8.12 14.49 39.05
C GLN A 47 7.35 13.35 38.37
N VAL A 48 6.63 12.53 39.15
CA VAL A 48 5.78 11.46 38.62
C VAL A 48 4.68 12.05 37.74
N HIS A 49 4.01 13.11 38.20
CA HIS A 49 2.98 13.79 37.41
C HIS A 49 3.54 14.32 36.07
N ASN A 50 4.68 15.02 36.10
CA ASN A 50 5.32 15.50 34.88
C ASN A 50 5.70 14.36 33.93
N CYS A 51 6.22 13.25 34.47
CA CYS A 51 6.57 12.07 33.69
C CYS A 51 5.34 11.46 33.00
N LEU A 52 4.21 11.35 33.73
CA LEU A 52 2.95 10.84 33.18
C LEU A 52 2.40 11.74 32.07
N VAL A 53 2.45 13.06 32.25
CA VAL A 53 2.02 14.02 31.23
C VAL A 53 2.90 13.89 29.97
N GLN A 54 4.22 13.83 30.14
CA GLN A 54 5.13 13.66 29.00
C GLN A 54 4.88 12.34 28.28
N LYS A 55 4.74 11.23 29.03
CA LYS A 55 4.42 9.91 28.46
C LYS A 55 3.14 9.96 27.63
N SER A 56 2.07 10.55 28.17
CA SER A 56 0.80 10.68 27.45
C SER A 56 0.94 11.50 26.17
N LEU A 57 1.68 12.62 26.21
CA LEU A 57 1.94 13.43 25.02
C LEU A 57 2.72 12.68 23.94
N TRP A 58 3.73 11.89 24.33
CA TRP A 58 4.50 11.06 23.41
C TRP A 58 3.64 9.97 22.77
N GLU A 59 2.81 9.29 23.56
CA GLU A 59 1.89 8.27 23.07
C GLU A 59 0.90 8.85 22.05
N THR A 60 0.29 10.00 22.35
CA THR A 60 -0.62 10.69 21.41
C THR A 60 0.10 11.11 20.12
N ARG A 61 1.30 11.71 20.21
CA ARG A 61 2.07 12.09 19.02
C ARG A 61 2.44 10.90 18.16
N ARG A 62 2.80 9.78 18.78
CA ARG A 62 3.13 8.54 18.08
C ARG A 62 1.92 7.98 17.34
N LEU A 63 0.74 7.97 17.98
CA LEU A 63 -0.50 7.56 17.34
C LEU A 63 -0.83 8.44 16.12
N VAL A 64 -0.77 9.77 16.28
CA VAL A 64 -1.03 10.71 15.17
C VAL A 64 -0.03 10.53 14.03
N ALA A 65 1.25 10.36 14.33
CA ALA A 65 2.27 10.14 13.31
C ALA A 65 2.02 8.84 12.52
N ARG A 66 1.60 7.77 13.21
CA ARG A 66 1.27 6.49 12.58
C ARG A 66 0.05 6.59 11.68
N GLU A 67 -1.02 7.23 12.13
CA GLU A 67 -2.22 7.49 11.31
C GLU A 67 -1.88 8.31 10.07
N GLN A 68 -1.09 9.38 10.22
CA GLN A 68 -0.65 10.19 9.09
C GLN A 68 0.19 9.39 8.09
N PHE A 69 1.05 8.50 8.59
CA PHE A 69 1.82 7.60 7.74
C PHE A 69 0.90 6.68 6.95
N HIS A 70 -0.08 6.03 7.58
CA HIS A 70 -1.05 5.16 6.90
C HIS A 70 -1.82 5.88 5.80
N VAL A 71 -2.35 7.06 6.10
CA VAL A 71 -3.08 7.87 5.11
C VAL A 71 -2.20 8.22 3.91
N ARG A 72 -0.94 8.60 4.13
CA ARG A 72 -0.01 8.92 3.05
C ARG A 72 0.36 7.71 2.21
N SER A 73 0.58 6.54 2.83
CA SER A 73 0.87 5.31 2.11
C SER A 73 -0.31 4.88 1.24
N LEU A 74 -1.53 4.93 1.78
CA LEU A 74 -2.76 4.63 1.01
C LEU A 74 -2.97 5.61 -0.16
N GLN A 75 -2.74 6.91 0.05
CA GLN A 75 -2.81 7.91 -1.02
C GLN A 75 -1.75 7.67 -2.11
N SER A 76 -0.56 7.22 -1.72
CA SER A 76 0.51 6.91 -2.68
C SER A 76 0.14 5.68 -3.52
N VAL A 77 -0.47 4.67 -2.89
CA VAL A 77 -0.99 3.48 -3.60
C VAL A 77 -2.11 3.85 -4.57
N ASP A 78 -3.07 4.66 -4.13
CA ASP A 78 -4.16 5.13 -5.00
C ASP A 78 -3.62 5.90 -6.21
N HIS A 79 -2.70 6.85 -5.97
CA HIS A 79 -2.08 7.61 -7.05
C HIS A 79 -1.26 6.72 -8.00
N PHE A 80 -0.56 5.72 -7.48
CA PHE A 80 0.15 4.73 -8.29
C PHE A 80 -0.81 3.97 -9.21
N PHE A 81 -1.92 3.43 -8.69
CA PHE A 81 -2.90 2.71 -9.51
C PHE A 81 -3.63 3.62 -10.50
N GLN A 82 -3.81 4.90 -10.19
CA GLN A 82 -4.34 5.89 -11.14
C GLN A 82 -3.37 6.10 -12.31
N LEU A 83 -2.08 6.30 -12.02
CA LEU A 83 -1.06 6.49 -13.03
C LEU A 83 -0.91 5.26 -13.94
N PHE A 84 -0.97 4.07 -13.36
CA PHE A 84 -0.86 2.80 -14.08
C PHE A 84 -2.21 2.24 -14.54
N GLY A 85 -3.29 3.03 -14.49
CA GLY A 85 -4.66 2.58 -14.78
C GLY A 85 -4.86 2.00 -16.19
N HIS A 86 -3.93 2.23 -17.11
CA HIS A 86 -3.92 1.69 -18.48
C HIS A 86 -2.65 0.87 -18.78
N GLY A 87 -2.03 0.30 -17.75
CA GLY A 87 -0.69 -0.30 -17.81
C GLY A 87 0.41 0.75 -17.73
N TYR A 88 1.66 0.37 -18.06
CA TYR A 88 2.79 1.30 -18.04
C TYR A 88 2.54 2.50 -18.98
N PRO A 89 2.63 3.76 -18.51
CA PRO A 89 2.46 4.94 -19.36
C PRO A 89 3.52 5.01 -20.46
N ALA A 90 3.14 5.48 -21.66
CA ALA A 90 4.10 5.68 -22.75
C ALA A 90 5.03 6.87 -22.49
N GLU A 91 4.47 7.92 -21.87
CA GLU A 91 5.17 9.12 -21.46
C GLU A 91 4.82 9.39 -20.00
N LEU A 92 5.82 9.80 -19.22
CA LEU A 92 5.66 10.26 -17.86
C LEU A 92 6.03 11.74 -17.82
N SER A 93 5.24 12.54 -17.12
CA SER A 93 5.63 13.91 -16.79
C SER A 93 6.80 13.90 -15.79
N ALA A 94 7.59 14.97 -15.77
CA ALA A 94 8.68 15.13 -14.80
C ALA A 94 8.20 15.00 -13.33
N SER A 95 6.95 15.36 -13.04
CA SER A 95 6.34 15.16 -11.73
C SER A 95 6.04 13.70 -11.42
N GLU A 96 5.56 12.93 -12.39
CA GLU A 96 5.25 11.50 -12.22
C GLU A 96 6.54 10.68 -12.12
N GLU A 97 7.55 10.99 -12.93
CA GLU A 97 8.88 10.37 -12.83
C GLU A 97 9.49 10.61 -11.44
N LYS A 98 9.43 11.86 -10.96
CA LYS A 98 9.91 12.21 -9.62
C LYS A 98 9.12 11.49 -8.54
N PHE A 99 7.80 11.45 -8.64
CA PHE A 99 6.95 10.72 -7.70
C PHE A 99 7.34 9.25 -7.64
N LEU A 100 7.48 8.59 -8.79
CA LEU A 100 7.86 7.19 -8.89
C LEU A 100 9.28 6.91 -8.37
N SER A 101 10.23 7.80 -8.62
CA SER A 101 11.61 7.67 -8.11
C SER A 101 11.71 7.75 -6.58
N VAL A 102 10.78 8.47 -5.95
CA VAL A 102 10.70 8.61 -4.49
C VAL A 102 9.84 7.50 -3.88
N LEU A 103 8.77 7.09 -4.57
CA LEU A 103 7.85 6.08 -4.10
C LEU A 103 8.46 4.68 -4.16
N VAL A 104 9.06 4.29 -5.28
CA VAL A 104 9.47 2.90 -5.53
C VAL A 104 10.94 2.74 -5.18
N ASP A 105 11.28 1.81 -4.29
CA ASP A 105 12.67 1.53 -3.93
C ASP A 105 13.50 1.05 -5.15
N GLU A 106 14.80 1.32 -5.18
CA GLU A 106 15.68 0.87 -6.28
C GLU A 106 15.80 -0.66 -6.33
N ASP A 107 15.80 -1.30 -5.16
CA ASP A 107 15.96 -2.74 -4.95
C ASP A 107 14.64 -3.44 -4.58
N ILE A 108 13.50 -2.84 -4.97
CA ILE A 108 12.15 -3.38 -4.76
C ILE A 108 12.08 -4.88 -5.09
N SER A 109 11.48 -5.66 -4.19
CA SER A 109 11.18 -7.07 -4.43
C SER A 109 9.85 -7.23 -5.15
N VAL A 110 9.80 -8.08 -6.18
CA VAL A 110 8.58 -8.35 -6.94
C VAL A 110 8.37 -9.87 -7.00
N GLY A 111 7.44 -10.40 -6.22
CA GLY A 111 7.27 -11.85 -6.09
C GLY A 111 8.53 -12.54 -5.54
N ASP A 112 8.72 -13.82 -5.89
CA ASP A 112 9.89 -14.59 -5.47
C ASP A 112 11.03 -14.47 -6.49
N GLY A 113 12.21 -14.05 -6.02
CA GLY A 113 13.44 -14.02 -6.80
C GLY A 113 13.67 -12.82 -7.74
N VAL A 114 12.65 -12.02 -8.08
CA VAL A 114 12.82 -10.82 -8.93
C VAL A 114 13.00 -9.57 -8.09
N ARG A 115 14.03 -8.78 -8.40
CA ARG A 115 14.35 -7.53 -7.71
C ARG A 115 14.74 -6.43 -8.67
N GLY A 116 14.45 -5.21 -8.25
CA GLY A 116 14.91 -3.99 -8.90
C GLY A 116 13.78 -3.21 -9.56
N ARG A 117 13.89 -1.87 -9.49
CA ARG A 117 12.89 -0.94 -10.05
C ARG A 117 12.67 -1.11 -11.55
N ALA A 118 13.74 -1.44 -12.29
CA ALA A 118 13.66 -1.67 -13.73
C ALA A 118 12.80 -2.88 -14.08
N GLU A 119 13.03 -4.02 -13.41
CA GLU A 119 12.24 -5.24 -13.58
C GLU A 119 10.80 -5.03 -13.14
N PHE A 120 10.57 -4.31 -12.03
CA PHE A 120 9.23 -3.94 -11.59
C PHE A 120 8.45 -3.24 -12.71
N TYR A 121 9.00 -2.19 -13.31
CA TYR A 121 8.33 -1.49 -14.42
C TYR A 121 8.21 -2.33 -15.69
N GLU A 122 9.16 -3.22 -15.93
CA GLU A 122 9.12 -4.10 -17.09
C GLU A 122 7.94 -5.08 -17.01
N GLN A 123 7.60 -5.58 -15.82
CA GLN A 123 6.37 -6.38 -15.63
C GLN A 123 5.12 -5.64 -16.11
N TRP A 124 5.00 -4.35 -15.80
CA TRP A 124 3.86 -3.53 -16.25
C TRP A 124 3.82 -3.36 -17.78
N ARG A 125 4.99 -3.33 -18.44
CA ARG A 125 5.07 -3.28 -19.92
C ARG A 125 4.65 -4.61 -20.53
N ARG A 126 5.15 -5.73 -20.00
CA ARG A 126 4.79 -7.09 -20.44
C ARG A 126 3.29 -7.33 -20.32
N TYR A 127 2.69 -6.95 -19.19
CA TYR A 127 1.24 -7.05 -19.03
C TYR A 127 0.47 -6.22 -20.06
N LYS A 128 0.89 -4.98 -20.29
CA LYS A 128 0.28 -4.10 -21.29
C LYS A 128 0.35 -4.69 -22.70
N GLN A 129 1.48 -5.31 -23.06
CA GLN A 129 1.68 -5.95 -24.36
C GLN A 129 0.87 -7.24 -24.50
N ALA A 130 1.00 -8.16 -23.54
CA ALA A 130 0.35 -9.47 -23.58
C ALA A 130 -1.19 -9.33 -23.58
N PHE A 131 -1.73 -8.44 -22.74
CA PHE A 131 -3.18 -8.34 -22.55
C PHE A 131 -3.80 -7.07 -23.10
N SER A 132 -3.10 -6.26 -23.92
CA SER A 132 -3.64 -4.99 -24.45
C SER A 132 -4.41 -4.21 -23.38
N VAL A 133 -3.78 -4.01 -22.22
CA VAL A 133 -4.47 -3.63 -20.99
C VAL A 133 -5.28 -2.36 -21.19
N ARG A 134 -6.58 -2.45 -20.89
CA ARG A 134 -7.53 -1.34 -21.06
C ARG A 134 -7.78 -0.62 -19.75
N ARG A 135 -7.81 -1.34 -18.64
CA ARG A 135 -8.12 -0.79 -17.33
C ARG A 135 -7.52 -1.65 -16.23
N LEU A 136 -6.84 -1.03 -15.28
CA LEU A 136 -6.62 -1.59 -13.95
C LEU A 136 -7.48 -0.81 -12.96
N SER A 137 -8.27 -1.53 -12.18
CA SER A 137 -9.16 -0.95 -11.17
C SER A 137 -8.73 -1.43 -9.80
N ASN A 138 -8.45 -0.49 -8.90
CA ASN A 138 -8.33 -0.79 -7.48
C ASN A 138 -9.69 -0.53 -6.80
N PHE A 139 -10.29 -1.56 -6.20
CA PHE A 139 -11.59 -1.45 -5.54
C PHE A 139 -11.48 -1.16 -4.06
N SER A 140 -10.42 -1.69 -3.43
CA SER A 140 -10.16 -1.45 -2.02
C SER A 140 -8.67 -1.51 -1.74
N ALA A 141 -8.23 -0.67 -0.80
CA ALA A 141 -6.91 -0.70 -0.22
C ALA A 141 -7.04 -0.54 1.30
N ARG A 142 -6.34 -1.39 2.06
CA ARG A 142 -6.34 -1.32 3.53
C ARG A 142 -4.97 -1.65 4.08
N VAL A 143 -4.60 -0.99 5.18
CA VAL A 143 -3.41 -1.38 5.95
C VAL A 143 -3.77 -2.63 6.77
N ILE A 144 -3.05 -3.74 6.55
CA ILE A 144 -3.25 -4.97 7.34
C ILE A 144 -2.37 -4.93 8.59
N THR A 145 -1.10 -4.58 8.42
CA THR A 145 -0.13 -4.55 9.51
C THR A 145 0.72 -3.29 9.42
N SER A 146 1.18 -2.81 10.58
CA SER A 146 2.11 -1.70 10.66
C SER A 146 2.86 -1.73 11.97
N ASP A 147 4.13 -1.40 11.90
CA ASP A 147 5.05 -1.28 13.02
C ASP A 147 6.00 -0.09 12.79
N ASP A 148 7.07 -0.01 13.57
CA ASP A 148 8.06 1.06 13.44
C ASP A 148 8.96 0.90 12.19
N ARG A 149 8.88 -0.24 11.47
CA ARG A 149 9.62 -0.50 10.24
C ARG A 149 8.83 -0.16 8.99
N GLY A 150 7.52 0.04 9.09
CA GLY A 150 6.66 0.46 7.99
C GLY A 150 5.23 -0.09 8.07
N CYS A 151 4.64 -0.37 6.92
CA CYS A 151 3.30 -0.96 6.84
C CYS A 151 3.10 -1.88 5.63
N LEU A 152 2.20 -2.85 5.78
CA LEU A 152 1.71 -3.70 4.72
C LEU A 152 0.30 -3.25 4.32
N ILE A 153 0.12 -2.94 3.03
CA ILE A 153 -1.17 -2.62 2.43
C ILE A 153 -1.62 -3.79 1.57
N GLU A 154 -2.88 -4.18 1.74
CA GLU A 154 -3.54 -5.12 0.83
C GLU A 154 -4.52 -4.37 -0.05
N CYS A 155 -4.49 -4.72 -1.32
CA CYS A 155 -5.36 -4.21 -2.34
C CYS A 155 -6.14 -5.34 -3.00
N TYR A 156 -7.39 -5.05 -3.34
CA TYR A 156 -8.20 -5.88 -4.21
C TYR A 156 -8.63 -5.07 -5.42
N GLY A 157 -8.53 -5.68 -6.59
CA GLY A 157 -8.83 -5.04 -7.84
C GLY A 157 -9.02 -6.07 -8.94
N GLU A 158 -9.01 -5.57 -10.17
CA GLU A 158 -8.98 -6.39 -11.37
C GLU A 158 -8.22 -5.66 -12.47
N PHE A 159 -7.70 -6.43 -13.42
CA PHE A 159 -7.28 -5.89 -14.69
C PHE A 159 -8.19 -6.37 -15.80
N GLU A 160 -8.59 -5.45 -16.67
CA GLU A 160 -9.32 -5.70 -17.89
C GLU A 160 -8.42 -5.43 -19.10
N GLY A 161 -8.40 -6.39 -20.01
CA GLY A 161 -7.67 -6.32 -21.27
C GLY A 161 -8.32 -7.15 -22.37
N ARG A 162 -7.51 -7.48 -23.37
CA ARG A 162 -7.83 -8.45 -24.42
C ARG A 162 -6.66 -9.40 -24.61
N VAL A 163 -6.95 -10.66 -24.85
CA VAL A 163 -5.91 -11.63 -25.19
C VAL A 163 -5.30 -11.26 -26.55
N THR A 164 -3.97 -11.11 -26.60
CA THR A 164 -3.23 -10.85 -27.84
C THR A 164 -2.50 -12.11 -28.31
N ALA A 165 -1.93 -12.07 -29.52
CA ALA A 165 -1.04 -13.13 -29.99
C ALA A 165 0.14 -13.32 -29.02
N VAL A 166 0.71 -12.21 -28.51
CA VAL A 166 1.79 -12.25 -27.51
C VAL A 166 1.34 -13.01 -26.25
N ALA A 167 0.12 -12.78 -25.74
CA ALA A 167 -0.36 -13.57 -24.59
C ALA A 167 -0.49 -15.06 -24.90
N LEU A 168 -0.89 -15.44 -26.11
CA LEU A 168 -0.98 -16.86 -26.47
C LEU A 168 0.41 -17.49 -26.60
N GLU A 169 1.40 -16.74 -27.09
CA GLU A 169 2.78 -17.20 -27.23
C GLU A 169 3.50 -17.28 -25.88
N THR A 170 3.37 -16.24 -25.05
CA THR A 170 4.18 -16.09 -23.84
C THR A 170 3.49 -16.61 -22.59
N VAL A 171 2.16 -16.54 -22.50
CA VAL A 171 1.40 -16.89 -21.28
C VAL A 171 0.67 -18.21 -21.42
N PHE A 172 0.08 -18.49 -22.58
CA PHE A 172 -0.74 -19.68 -22.82
C PHE A 172 -0.29 -20.50 -24.04
N PRO A 173 0.97 -20.96 -24.10
CA PRO A 173 1.53 -21.61 -25.30
C PRO A 173 0.77 -22.87 -25.71
N SER A 174 0.09 -23.56 -24.78
CA SER A 174 -0.76 -24.72 -25.09
C SER A 174 -1.91 -24.37 -26.04
N ALA A 175 -2.36 -23.10 -26.07
CA ALA A 175 -3.42 -22.64 -26.96
C ALA A 175 -3.05 -22.79 -28.44
N LEU A 176 -1.78 -22.53 -28.76
CA LEU A 176 -1.27 -22.54 -30.13
C LEU A 176 -1.33 -23.93 -30.78
N LYS A 177 -1.52 -24.99 -29.99
CA LYS A 177 -1.70 -26.37 -30.46
C LYS A 177 -3.12 -26.62 -31.01
N ASP A 178 -4.03 -25.67 -30.87
CA ASP A 178 -5.45 -25.78 -31.25
C ASP A 178 -5.95 -24.49 -31.91
N GLU A 179 -6.03 -24.48 -33.24
CA GLU A 179 -6.49 -23.31 -34.00
C GLU A 179 -7.87 -22.80 -33.57
N ALA A 180 -8.79 -23.71 -33.22
CA ALA A 180 -10.12 -23.31 -32.76
C ALA A 180 -10.06 -22.62 -31.39
N LEU A 181 -9.11 -22.99 -30.53
CA LEU A 181 -8.88 -22.30 -29.27
C LEU A 181 -8.26 -20.92 -29.50
N VAL A 182 -7.28 -20.81 -30.41
CA VAL A 182 -6.67 -19.53 -30.79
C VAL A 182 -7.73 -18.55 -31.30
N GLU A 183 -8.56 -18.95 -32.26
CA GLU A 183 -9.65 -18.12 -32.80
C GLU A 183 -10.65 -17.71 -31.72
N ARG A 184 -10.93 -18.61 -30.77
CA ARG A 184 -11.85 -18.32 -29.66
C ARG A 184 -11.29 -17.33 -28.65
N LEU A 185 -9.98 -17.34 -28.40
CA LEU A 185 -9.32 -16.55 -27.37
C LEU A 185 -8.86 -15.19 -27.89
N LEU A 186 -8.33 -15.12 -29.11
CA LEU A 186 -7.73 -13.92 -29.66
C LEU A 186 -8.71 -12.74 -29.66
N HIS A 187 -8.25 -11.58 -29.17
CA HIS A 187 -9.01 -10.34 -29.01
C HIS A 187 -10.22 -10.40 -28.07
N ARG A 188 -10.50 -11.55 -27.43
CA ARG A 188 -11.56 -11.63 -26.42
C ARG A 188 -11.21 -10.79 -25.21
N ARG A 189 -12.25 -10.26 -24.58
CA ARG A 189 -12.16 -9.54 -23.32
C ARG A 189 -11.65 -10.50 -22.24
N PHE A 190 -10.61 -10.08 -21.54
CA PHE A 190 -10.02 -10.80 -20.42
C PHE A 190 -10.15 -9.92 -19.19
N VAL A 191 -10.82 -10.42 -18.15
CA VAL A 191 -10.95 -9.73 -16.86
C VAL A 191 -10.38 -10.66 -15.81
N CYS A 192 -9.40 -10.18 -15.05
CA CYS A 192 -8.72 -11.01 -14.07
C CYS A 192 -8.69 -10.31 -12.71
N PRO A 193 -9.43 -10.87 -11.72
CA PRO A 193 -9.35 -10.43 -10.34
C PRO A 193 -7.93 -10.53 -9.83
N THR A 194 -7.48 -9.50 -9.13
CA THR A 194 -6.11 -9.42 -8.60
C THR A 194 -6.13 -8.97 -7.16
N ARG A 195 -5.34 -9.64 -6.34
CA ARG A 195 -5.01 -9.24 -4.97
C ARG A 195 -3.55 -8.80 -4.96
N THR A 196 -3.26 -7.69 -4.30
CA THR A 196 -1.89 -7.17 -4.23
C THR A 196 -1.50 -6.88 -2.81
N LEU A 197 -0.32 -7.33 -2.40
CA LEU A 197 0.32 -6.98 -1.14
C LEU A 197 1.47 -6.01 -1.42
N ILE A 198 1.42 -4.85 -0.77
CA ILE A 198 2.36 -3.75 -0.98
C ILE A 198 3.00 -3.40 0.36
N SER A 199 4.31 -3.60 0.47
CA SER A 199 5.06 -3.23 1.68
C SER A 199 5.72 -1.88 1.52
N PHE A 200 5.49 -1.02 2.49
CA PHE A 200 6.17 0.25 2.67
C PHE A 200 7.15 0.15 3.83
N ASP A 201 8.31 0.78 3.67
CA ASP A 201 9.26 0.96 4.77
C ASP A 201 8.92 2.18 5.64
N SER A 202 9.72 2.43 6.68
CA SER A 202 9.54 3.55 7.61
C SER A 202 9.69 4.95 6.96
N SER A 203 10.30 5.03 5.77
CA SER A 203 10.45 6.27 5.01
C SER A 203 9.27 6.55 4.09
N GLY A 204 8.38 5.57 3.89
CA GLY A 204 7.28 5.65 2.95
C GLY A 204 7.66 5.23 1.52
N CYS A 205 8.77 4.51 1.37
CA CYS A 205 9.17 3.88 0.10
C CYS A 205 8.55 2.48 -0.01
N LEU A 206 8.08 2.15 -1.20
CA LEU A 206 7.54 0.86 -1.60
C LEU A 206 8.71 -0.09 -1.86
N VAL A 207 8.86 -1.08 -0.98
CA VAL A 207 10.00 -2.02 -0.97
C VAL A 207 9.66 -3.42 -1.45
N GLN A 208 8.37 -3.76 -1.49
CA GLN A 208 7.90 -5.06 -1.98
C GLN A 208 6.51 -4.93 -2.61
N TYR A 209 6.32 -5.58 -3.75
CA TYR A 209 5.07 -5.63 -4.48
C TYR A 209 4.79 -7.07 -4.92
N ASP A 210 3.80 -7.70 -4.29
CA ASP A 210 3.38 -9.06 -4.63
C ASP A 210 1.96 -9.03 -5.17
N ALA A 211 1.79 -9.43 -6.43
CA ALA A 211 0.49 -9.53 -7.06
C ALA A 211 0.08 -10.99 -7.25
N GLU A 212 -1.15 -11.31 -6.86
CA GLU A 212 -1.79 -12.59 -7.06
C GLU A 212 -2.98 -12.38 -7.99
N SER A 213 -2.84 -12.78 -9.25
CA SER A 213 -3.91 -12.75 -10.25
C SER A 213 -4.64 -14.09 -10.28
N ASN A 214 -5.97 -14.06 -10.17
CA ASN A 214 -6.80 -15.25 -10.30
C ASN A 214 -7.01 -15.59 -11.78
N VAL A 215 -5.96 -16.10 -12.41
CA VAL A 215 -5.95 -16.44 -13.84
C VAL A 215 -6.92 -17.57 -14.13
N PHE A 216 -7.06 -18.52 -13.21
CA PHE A 216 -7.99 -19.64 -13.37
C PHE A 216 -9.43 -19.15 -13.51
N GLU A 217 -9.87 -18.21 -12.67
CA GLU A 217 -11.19 -17.60 -12.77
C GLU A 217 -11.36 -16.83 -14.09
N ALA A 218 -10.37 -16.02 -14.46
CA ALA A 218 -10.39 -15.25 -15.71
C ALA A 218 -10.50 -16.15 -16.97
N VAL A 219 -9.73 -17.23 -17.02
CA VAL A 219 -9.75 -18.22 -18.10
C VAL A 219 -11.05 -19.01 -18.10
N SER A 220 -11.57 -19.35 -16.92
CA SER A 220 -12.85 -20.04 -16.79
C SER A 220 -13.99 -19.20 -17.38
N GLU A 221 -14.07 -17.92 -17.04
CA GLU A 221 -15.06 -17.02 -17.62
C GLU A 221 -14.88 -16.89 -19.14
N LEU A 222 -13.64 -16.73 -19.60
CA LEU A 222 -13.30 -16.60 -21.02
C LEU A 222 -13.71 -17.82 -21.87
N LEU A 223 -13.70 -19.01 -21.27
CA LEU A 223 -14.01 -20.28 -21.94
C LEU A 223 -15.41 -20.82 -21.58
N ASP A 224 -16.30 -19.95 -21.11
CA ASP A 224 -17.69 -20.28 -20.78
C ASP A 224 -17.80 -21.40 -19.72
N PHE A 225 -16.85 -21.42 -18.78
CA PHE A 225 -16.71 -22.39 -17.70
C PHE A 225 -16.58 -23.85 -18.19
N ASN A 226 -16.01 -24.08 -19.37
CA ASN A 226 -15.70 -25.41 -19.86
C ASN A 226 -14.40 -25.97 -19.21
N PRO A 227 -14.49 -26.94 -18.28
CA PRO A 227 -13.33 -27.38 -17.50
C PRO A 227 -12.25 -28.05 -18.35
N ASP A 228 -12.62 -28.75 -19.43
CA ASP A 228 -11.66 -29.45 -20.29
C ASP A 228 -10.81 -28.44 -21.08
N GLN A 229 -11.43 -27.38 -21.58
CA GLN A 229 -10.73 -26.31 -22.31
C GLN A 229 -9.86 -25.47 -21.38
N VAL A 230 -10.34 -25.19 -20.16
CA VAL A 230 -9.56 -24.50 -19.13
C VAL A 230 -8.34 -25.32 -18.75
N ALA A 231 -8.50 -26.62 -18.46
CA ALA A 231 -7.38 -27.50 -18.14
C ALA A 231 -6.37 -27.57 -19.29
N LYS A 232 -6.85 -27.67 -20.54
CA LYS A 232 -5.99 -27.66 -21.73
C LYS A 232 -5.19 -26.36 -21.86
N LEU A 233 -5.83 -25.20 -21.63
CA LEU A 233 -5.15 -23.90 -21.71
C LEU A 233 -4.11 -23.73 -20.59
N MET A 234 -4.43 -24.20 -19.38
CA MET A 234 -3.59 -24.01 -18.19
C MET A 234 -2.44 -25.01 -18.07
N THR A 235 -2.39 -26.05 -18.91
CA THR A 235 -1.41 -27.15 -18.79
C THR A 235 0.04 -26.66 -18.87
N ASP A 236 0.36 -25.76 -19.80
CA ASP A 236 1.70 -25.17 -19.96
C ASP A 236 1.67 -23.64 -19.72
N ALA A 237 0.75 -23.14 -18.88
CA ALA A 237 0.64 -21.70 -18.65
C ALA A 237 1.87 -21.14 -17.92
N MET A 238 2.47 -20.11 -18.48
CA MET A 238 3.75 -19.52 -18.03
C MET A 238 3.49 -18.33 -17.11
N ILE A 239 2.88 -18.60 -15.96
CA ILE A 239 2.61 -17.59 -14.93
C ILE A 239 3.28 -18.07 -13.66
N SER A 240 4.37 -17.42 -13.28
CA SER A 240 5.11 -17.81 -12.08
C SER A 240 4.51 -17.21 -10.81
N GLU A 241 5.08 -17.57 -9.67
CA GLU A 241 4.75 -16.97 -8.38
C GLU A 241 4.86 -15.43 -8.44
N GLY A 242 3.93 -14.73 -7.77
CA GLY A 242 3.80 -13.28 -7.89
C GLY A 242 3.16 -12.78 -9.20
N SER A 243 2.55 -13.69 -9.98
CA SER A 243 1.94 -13.39 -11.28
C SER A 243 2.91 -12.77 -12.28
N LEU A 244 4.19 -13.14 -12.21
CA LEU A 244 5.18 -12.55 -13.11
C LEU A 244 5.04 -13.14 -14.51
N LEU A 245 5.23 -12.29 -15.52
CA LEU A 245 5.26 -12.71 -16.91
C LEU A 245 6.72 -12.94 -17.35
N PRO A 246 6.98 -14.01 -18.10
CA PRO A 246 8.31 -14.29 -18.62
C PRO A 246 8.77 -13.15 -19.54
N PRO A 247 10.10 -12.95 -19.69
CA PRO A 247 10.62 -12.09 -20.75
C PRO A 247 10.03 -12.51 -22.10
N VAL A 248 9.66 -11.52 -22.91
CA VAL A 248 9.35 -11.79 -24.32
C VAL A 248 10.70 -12.03 -24.98
N ASP A 249 10.94 -13.24 -25.51
CA ASP A 249 12.11 -13.45 -26.36
C ASP A 249 11.93 -12.54 -27.59
N ASP A 250 12.73 -11.48 -27.66
CA ASP A 250 12.91 -10.75 -28.89
C ASP A 250 13.52 -11.74 -29.89
N CYS A 251 12.69 -12.37 -30.71
CA CYS A 251 13.18 -12.97 -31.93
C CYS A 251 13.86 -11.84 -32.69
N GLU A 252 15.19 -11.79 -32.64
CA GLU A 252 16.02 -10.88 -33.42
C GLU A 252 15.66 -11.06 -34.89
N SER A 253 14.71 -10.24 -35.34
CA SER A 253 14.45 -10.05 -36.76
C SER A 253 15.49 -9.05 -37.24
N GLU A 254 16.68 -9.57 -37.57
CA GLU A 254 17.59 -8.85 -38.45
C GLU A 254 16.86 -8.52 -39.75
N THR A 255 16.32 -7.31 -39.82
CA THR A 255 15.88 -6.72 -41.07
C THR A 255 16.20 -5.23 -41.02
N GLY A 256 17.39 -4.90 -41.49
CA GLY A 256 17.74 -3.53 -41.84
C GLY A 256 16.83 -3.02 -42.96
N GLY A 257 16.55 -1.72 -42.92
CA GLY A 257 15.88 -1.05 -44.04
C GLY A 257 15.07 0.17 -43.66
N SER A 258 15.75 1.31 -43.61
CA SER A 258 15.32 2.58 -44.20
C SER A 258 14.09 3.29 -43.61
N ALA A 259 14.38 4.48 -43.09
CA ALA A 259 13.45 5.55 -42.81
C ALA A 259 12.61 5.92 -44.04
N GLU A 260 11.32 6.15 -43.83
CA GLU A 260 10.54 7.10 -44.62
C GLU A 260 9.49 7.76 -43.73
N GLN A 261 9.31 9.04 -44.02
CA GLN A 261 8.71 10.08 -43.20
C GLN A 261 7.44 10.52 -43.91
N GLU A 262 6.29 10.43 -43.27
CA GLU A 262 5.09 11.14 -43.74
C GLU A 262 4.35 11.82 -42.59
N ARG A 263 4.07 13.10 -42.83
CA ARG A 263 3.29 14.04 -42.02
C ARG A 263 1.85 14.05 -42.52
N ALA A 264 0.94 14.37 -41.59
CA ALA A 264 -0.32 15.15 -41.70
C ALA A 264 -1.45 14.41 -40.98
N ALA A 265 -2.48 15.01 -40.40
CA ALA A 265 -2.86 16.34 -39.91
C ALA A 265 -4.32 16.15 -39.43
N ASP A 266 -4.77 17.02 -38.52
CA ASP A 266 -6.18 17.28 -38.15
C ASP A 266 -6.91 16.17 -37.39
N ASP A 267 -7.85 16.40 -36.49
CA ASP A 267 -8.45 17.55 -35.78
C ASP A 267 -9.36 16.86 -34.73
N PHE A 268 -9.60 17.47 -33.57
CA PHE A 268 -10.90 17.50 -32.86
C PHE A 268 -10.77 17.94 -31.39
N SER A 269 -11.53 19.00 -31.14
CA SER A 269 -11.85 19.68 -29.89
C SER A 269 -12.36 18.78 -28.75
N SER A 270 -12.04 19.22 -27.52
CA SER A 270 -12.44 18.68 -26.21
C SER A 270 -13.97 18.58 -25.98
N PRO A 271 -14.43 17.90 -24.90
CA PRO A 271 -14.51 18.59 -23.62
C PRO A 271 -14.10 17.77 -22.38
N VAL A 272 -13.53 18.51 -21.43
CA VAL A 272 -13.24 18.12 -20.05
C VAL A 272 -14.54 17.83 -19.30
N THR A 273 -14.66 16.62 -18.74
CA THR A 273 -15.61 16.34 -17.64
C THR A 273 -14.85 15.78 -16.46
N SER A 274 -14.63 16.65 -15.46
CA SER A 274 -14.14 16.33 -14.13
C SER A 274 -15.18 15.47 -13.39
N SER A 275 -14.98 14.16 -13.37
CA SER A 275 -15.71 13.27 -12.45
C SER A 275 -14.88 13.02 -11.20
N ARG A 276 -15.18 13.78 -10.15
CA ARG A 276 -14.74 13.50 -8.78
C ARG A 276 -15.43 12.21 -8.31
N SER A 277 -14.68 11.12 -8.20
CA SER A 277 -15.13 9.94 -7.45
C SER A 277 -14.73 10.12 -5.99
N SER A 278 -15.73 10.42 -5.15
CA SER A 278 -15.58 10.44 -3.69
C SER A 278 -15.78 9.04 -3.16
N ILE A 279 -14.76 8.44 -2.54
CA ILE A 279 -14.93 7.21 -1.75
C ILE A 279 -14.72 7.55 -0.28
N ASN A 280 -15.71 7.15 0.52
CA ASN A 280 -15.79 7.38 1.96
C ASN A 280 -14.80 6.46 2.69
N TYR A 281 -13.90 7.05 3.48
CA TYR A 281 -13.15 6.33 4.49
C TYR A 281 -14.04 6.16 5.72
N ILE A 282 -14.47 4.92 5.99
CA ILE A 282 -15.04 4.55 7.29
C ILE A 282 -13.88 4.10 8.17
N LEU A 283 -13.51 4.96 9.11
CA LEU A 283 -12.67 4.60 10.26
C LEU A 283 -13.52 3.74 11.20
N SER A 284 -13.02 2.55 11.54
CA SER A 284 -13.49 1.73 12.67
C SER A 284 -12.32 1.48 13.61
#